data_AF-X8AR34-F1
#
_entry.id   AF-X8AR34-F1
#
_cell.length_a   1.000
_cell.length_b   1.000
_cell.length_c   1.000
_cell.angle_alpha   90.00
_cell.angle_beta   90.00
_cell.angle_gamma   90.00
#
_symmetry.space_group_name_H-M   'P 1'
#
loop_
_entity.id
_entity.type
_entity.pdbx_description
1 polymer ?
#
loop_
_entity_poly.entity_id
_entity_poly.type
_entity_poly.pdbx_seq_one_letter_code
_entity_poly.pdbx_strand_id
1 'polypeptide(L)'
;MVPEPGAVDARACLHTVQTFSDEALIRARGRLSPAAGIMLGALWVADRRQLVVLVHHLAIDAVSWRILLEDLNTAWAQYQAGQPLQLPAASTSFARWASLLSAHARRPEVVDQAETWRQVAAIPAALPAPQPAVDTYATAGHVSVALDVDTTRMVLAEVPAAVHAGVHEILVIALGLACAELVGTDAPIVIDVEGHGRHDELAPTSTCRAPSAGLPPRTRWR
;
A
#
# COMPACT_ATOMS: atom_id res chain seq x y z
N MET A 1 20.39 12.05 -4.28
CA MET A 1 19.82 12.93 -5.33
C MET A 1 18.86 12.11 -6.15
N VAL A 2 17.68 12.65 -6.48
CA VAL A 2 16.80 12.05 -7.49
C VAL A 2 17.39 12.39 -8.85
N PRO A 3 17.56 11.43 -9.78
CA PRO A 3 18.06 11.73 -11.13
C PRO A 3 17.13 12.70 -11.88
N GLU A 4 17.69 13.49 -12.80
CA GLU A 4 16.90 14.37 -13.66
C GLU A 4 15.92 13.58 -14.56
N PRO A 5 14.79 14.18 -14.98
CA PRO A 5 13.91 13.57 -15.96
C PRO A 5 14.68 13.09 -17.20
N GLY A 6 14.43 11.84 -17.62
CA GLY A 6 15.13 11.21 -18.75
C GLY A 6 16.43 10.48 -18.39
N ALA A 7 16.85 10.46 -17.12
CA ALA A 7 18.03 9.72 -16.68
C ALA A 7 17.90 8.18 -16.76
N VAL A 8 16.68 7.66 -16.90
CA VAL A 8 16.40 6.22 -17.07
C VAL A 8 16.01 5.97 -18.52
N ASP A 9 16.73 5.07 -19.19
CA ASP A 9 16.32 4.58 -20.51
C ASP A 9 15.12 3.63 -20.36
N ALA A 10 13.94 4.10 -20.77
CA ALA A 10 12.71 3.31 -20.73
C ALA A 10 12.82 1.99 -21.53
N ARG A 11 13.67 1.94 -22.57
CA ARG A 11 13.88 0.73 -23.37
C ARG A 11 14.64 -0.35 -22.59
N ALA A 12 15.45 0.04 -21.61
CA ALA A 12 16.11 -0.90 -20.71
C ALA A 12 15.13 -1.54 -19.72
N CYS A 13 14.00 -0.87 -19.43
CA CYS A 13 12.96 -1.37 -18.54
C CYS A 13 11.87 -2.17 -19.26
N LEU A 14 11.68 -1.97 -20.57
CA LEU A 14 10.60 -2.60 -21.34
C LEU A 14 11.09 -3.79 -22.15
N HIS A 15 10.41 -4.92 -22.01
CA HIS A 15 10.66 -6.12 -22.81
C HIS A 15 9.41 -6.56 -23.55
N THR A 16 9.57 -6.90 -24.82
CA THR A 16 8.46 -7.42 -25.63
C THR A 16 8.46 -8.94 -25.63
N VAL A 17 7.29 -9.54 -25.41
CA VAL A 17 7.03 -10.96 -25.63
C VAL A 17 5.82 -11.12 -26.52
N GLN A 18 5.74 -12.25 -27.24
CA GLN A 18 4.60 -12.52 -28.11
C GLN A 18 3.33 -12.79 -27.29
N THR A 19 3.42 -13.69 -26.31
CA THR A 19 2.28 -14.14 -25.49
C THR A 19 2.61 -14.05 -24.00
N PHE A 20 1.61 -13.74 -23.19
CA PHE A 20 1.73 -13.71 -21.74
C PHE A 20 1.87 -15.13 -21.17
N SER A 21 2.85 -15.33 -20.29
CA SER A 21 3.07 -16.61 -19.58
C SER A 21 3.70 -16.36 -18.21
N ASP A 22 3.53 -17.32 -17.30
CA ASP A 22 4.16 -17.30 -15.98
C ASP A 22 5.68 -17.26 -16.10
N GLU A 23 6.26 -17.96 -17.07
CA GLU A 23 7.71 -17.94 -17.30
C GLU A 23 8.20 -16.54 -17.71
N ALA A 24 7.45 -15.85 -18.58
CA ALA A 24 7.76 -14.47 -18.95
C ALA A 24 7.66 -13.53 -17.75
N LEU A 25 6.65 -13.71 -16.89
CA LEU A 25 6.48 -12.91 -15.67
C LEU A 25 7.59 -13.17 -14.64
N ILE A 26 7.92 -14.44 -14.39
CA ILE A 26 9.01 -14.84 -13.49
C ILE A 26 10.34 -14.25 -13.98
N ARG A 27 10.61 -14.33 -15.29
CA ARG A 27 11.82 -13.76 -15.89
C ARG A 27 11.86 -12.24 -15.76
N ALA A 28 10.74 -11.56 -16.00
CA ALA A 28 10.66 -10.11 -15.82
C ALA A 28 10.87 -9.70 -14.36
N ARG A 29 10.25 -10.42 -13.42
CA ARG A 29 10.43 -10.20 -11.97
C ARG A 29 11.86 -10.46 -11.53
N GLY A 30 12.51 -11.51 -12.05
CA GLY A 30 13.90 -11.85 -11.73
C GLY A 30 14.94 -10.83 -12.19
N ARG A 31 14.55 -9.87 -13.05
CA ARG A 31 15.42 -8.75 -13.44
C ARG A 31 15.39 -7.59 -12.44
N LEU A 32 14.39 -7.54 -11.56
CA LEU A 32 14.37 -6.56 -10.49
C LEU A 32 15.48 -6.89 -9.49
N SER A 33 16.26 -5.88 -9.14
CA SER A 33 17.39 -6.00 -8.23
C SER A 33 17.44 -4.77 -7.33
N PRO A 34 16.90 -4.85 -6.11
CA PRO A 34 17.00 -3.77 -5.14
C PRO A 34 18.43 -3.34 -4.86
N ALA A 35 19.36 -4.30 -4.79
CA ALA A 35 20.78 -4.05 -4.56
C ALA A 35 21.43 -3.24 -5.70
N ALA A 36 20.99 -3.43 -6.94
CA ALA A 36 21.45 -2.67 -8.09
C ALA A 36 20.57 -1.43 -8.40
N GLY A 37 19.54 -1.16 -7.59
CA GLY A 37 18.59 -0.06 -7.81
C GLY A 37 17.58 -0.30 -8.96
N ILE A 38 17.49 -1.51 -9.49
CA ILE A 38 16.54 -1.87 -10.55
C ILE A 38 15.20 -2.22 -9.91
N MET A 39 14.36 -1.20 -9.70
CA MET A 39 13.08 -1.34 -9.00
C MET A 39 11.86 -1.44 -9.92
N LEU A 40 12.01 -1.12 -11.21
CA LEU A 40 10.93 -1.10 -12.20
C LEU A 40 11.30 -1.96 -13.42
N GLY A 41 10.33 -2.73 -13.90
CA GLY A 41 10.39 -3.45 -15.17
C GLY A 41 9.01 -3.46 -15.82
N ALA A 42 8.98 -3.68 -17.13
CA ALA A 42 7.75 -3.72 -17.90
C ALA A 42 7.81 -4.79 -19.00
N LEU A 43 6.64 -5.37 -19.30
CA LEU A 43 6.45 -6.37 -20.33
C LEU A 43 5.39 -5.89 -21.31
N TRP A 44 5.73 -5.77 -22.59
CA TRP A 44 4.76 -5.59 -23.65
C TRP A 44 4.38 -6.96 -24.22
N VAL A 45 3.12 -7.34 -24.08
CA VAL A 45 2.55 -8.58 -24.61
C VAL A 45 1.90 -8.26 -25.95
N ALA A 46 2.56 -8.66 -27.04
CA ALA A 46 2.23 -8.19 -28.39
C ALA A 46 0.87 -8.68 -28.89
N ASP A 47 0.54 -9.96 -28.69
CA ASP A 47 -0.72 -10.55 -29.17
C ASP A 47 -1.97 -9.94 -28.51
N ARG A 48 -1.86 -9.57 -27.24
CA ARG A 48 -2.93 -8.95 -26.44
C ARG A 48 -2.88 -7.43 -26.41
N ARG A 49 -1.78 -6.83 -26.91
CA ARG A 49 -1.50 -5.38 -26.80
C ARG A 49 -1.59 -4.90 -25.34
N GLN A 50 -1.06 -5.70 -24.42
CA GLN A 50 -1.11 -5.44 -22.98
C GLN A 50 0.26 -5.03 -22.44
N LEU A 51 0.28 -4.02 -21.58
CA LEU A 51 1.45 -3.62 -20.81
C LEU A 51 1.34 -4.16 -19.39
N VAL A 52 2.29 -4.99 -18.99
CA VAL A 52 2.45 -5.42 -17.59
C VAL A 52 3.55 -4.59 -16.97
N VAL A 53 3.24 -3.92 -15.86
CA VAL A 53 4.22 -3.13 -15.10
C VAL A 53 4.55 -3.87 -13.82
N LEU A 54 5.84 -4.05 -13.56
CA LEU A 54 6.36 -4.67 -12.35
C LEU A 54 7.17 -3.63 -11.58
N VAL A 55 6.80 -3.38 -10.34
CA VAL A 55 7.57 -2.53 -9.44
C VAL A 55 7.88 -3.32 -8.18
N HIS A 56 9.12 -3.29 -7.73
CA HIS A 56 9.53 -3.91 -6.49
C HIS A 56 8.80 -3.22 -5.32
N HIS A 57 8.27 -3.98 -4.36
CA HIS A 57 7.39 -3.45 -3.32
C HIS A 57 8.06 -2.39 -2.41
N LEU A 58 9.39 -2.37 -2.35
CA LEU A 58 10.16 -1.30 -1.68
C LEU A 58 9.95 0.09 -2.29
N ALA A 59 9.49 0.17 -3.54
CA ALA A 59 9.33 1.42 -4.28
C ALA A 59 7.86 1.71 -4.64
N ILE A 60 6.90 0.88 -4.20
CA ILE A 60 5.49 1.05 -4.53
C ILE A 60 4.56 0.56 -3.41
N ASP A 61 3.39 1.19 -3.30
CA ASP A 61 2.29 0.80 -2.43
C ASP A 61 0.95 0.93 -3.19
N ALA A 62 -0.16 0.53 -2.56
CA ALA A 62 -1.49 0.59 -3.17
C ALA A 62 -1.89 2.02 -3.60
N VAL A 63 -1.49 3.05 -2.83
CA VAL A 63 -1.79 4.46 -3.15
C VAL A 63 -0.97 4.94 -4.35
N SER A 64 0.27 4.50 -4.48
CA SER A 64 1.21 4.84 -5.56
C SER A 64 0.76 4.25 -6.88
N TRP A 65 0.16 3.06 -6.89
CA TRP A 65 -0.43 2.48 -8.10
C TRP A 65 -1.49 3.39 -8.72
N ARG A 66 -2.38 3.98 -7.90
CA ARG A 66 -3.38 4.93 -8.39
C ARG A 66 -2.74 6.15 -9.06
N ILE A 67 -1.71 6.71 -8.43
CA ILE A 67 -0.98 7.87 -8.97
C ILE A 67 -0.28 7.50 -10.29
N LEU A 68 0.44 6.37 -10.31
CA LEU A 68 1.17 5.90 -11.48
C LEU A 68 0.24 5.67 -12.69
N LEU A 69 -0.92 5.06 -12.46
CA LEU A 69 -1.90 4.80 -13.52
C LEU A 69 -2.53 6.11 -14.04
N GLU A 70 -2.81 7.06 -13.16
CA GLU A 70 -3.35 8.36 -13.54
C GLU A 70 -2.33 9.18 -14.36
N ASP A 71 -1.07 9.20 -13.94
CA ASP A 71 0.02 9.87 -14.66
C ASP A 71 0.27 9.22 -16.02
N LEU A 72 0.25 7.87 -16.08
CA LEU A 72 0.40 7.14 -17.34
C LEU A 72 -0.72 7.46 -18.33
N ASN A 73 -1.98 7.49 -17.86
CA ASN A 73 -3.12 7.86 -18.69
C ASN A 73 -3.05 9.31 -19.17
N THR A 74 -2.62 10.22 -18.30
CA THR A 74 -2.44 11.64 -18.63
C THR A 74 -1.35 11.82 -19.69
N ALA A 75 -0.20 11.20 -19.49
CA ALA A 75 0.91 11.22 -20.44
C ALA A 75 0.50 10.62 -21.79
N TRP A 76 -0.22 9.51 -21.78
CA TRP A 76 -0.70 8.86 -23.01
C TRP A 76 -1.67 9.76 -23.79
N ALA A 77 -2.61 10.42 -23.11
CA ALA A 77 -3.55 11.35 -23.74
C ALA A 77 -2.83 12.57 -24.36
N GLN A 78 -1.86 13.15 -23.64
CA GLN A 78 -1.04 14.26 -24.15
C GLN A 78 -0.23 13.84 -25.38
N TYR A 79 0.40 12.66 -25.33
CA TYR A 79 1.16 12.10 -26.45
C TYR A 79 0.29 11.91 -27.70
N GLN A 80 -0.89 11.30 -27.55
CA GLN A 80 -1.85 11.09 -28.64
C GLN A 80 -2.36 12.41 -29.24
N ALA A 81 -2.42 13.48 -28.45
CA ALA A 81 -2.82 14.82 -28.89
C ALA A 81 -1.66 15.66 -29.45
N GLY A 82 -0.44 15.11 -29.53
CA GLY A 82 0.76 15.85 -29.95
C GLY A 82 1.15 16.98 -29.01
N GLN A 83 0.67 16.96 -27.77
CA GLN A 83 0.94 17.97 -26.74
C GLN A 83 2.25 17.63 -26.01
N PRO A 84 2.96 18.65 -25.48
CA PRO A 84 4.12 18.39 -24.63
C PRO A 84 3.69 17.62 -23.37
N LEU A 85 4.50 16.63 -22.98
CA LEU A 85 4.27 15.88 -21.75
C LEU A 85 4.46 16.79 -20.53
N GLN A 86 3.40 16.99 -19.76
CA GLN A 86 3.37 17.79 -18.56
C GLN A 86 2.60 17.03 -17.49
N LEU A 87 3.33 16.47 -16.52
CA LEU A 87 2.77 15.79 -15.36
C LEU A 87 2.67 16.76 -14.17
N PRO A 88 1.77 16.49 -13.21
CA PRO A 88 1.69 17.26 -11.98
C PRO A 88 3.05 17.33 -11.27
N ALA A 89 3.34 18.46 -10.63
CA ALA A 89 4.56 18.61 -9.86
C ALA A 89 4.61 17.59 -8.73
N ALA A 90 5.77 16.95 -8.56
CA ALA A 90 6.01 16.05 -7.44
C ALA A 90 5.85 16.80 -6.11
N SER A 91 5.18 16.16 -5.14
CA SER A 91 4.98 16.74 -3.81
C SER A 91 6.24 16.57 -2.95
N THR A 92 6.15 15.86 -1.83
CA THR A 92 7.30 15.56 -0.98
C THR A 92 8.02 14.33 -1.53
N SER A 93 9.31 14.46 -1.86
CA SER A 93 10.11 13.31 -2.26
C SER A 93 10.22 12.29 -1.13
N PHE A 94 10.31 10.99 -1.47
CA PHE A 94 10.45 9.93 -0.48
C PHE A 94 11.67 10.14 0.44
N ALA A 95 12.78 10.66 -0.09
CA ALA A 95 13.97 10.98 0.70
C ALA A 95 13.71 12.08 1.76
N ARG A 96 12.91 13.10 1.41
CA ARG A 96 12.49 14.14 2.35
C ARG A 96 11.52 13.55 3.38
N TRP A 97 10.56 12.75 2.96
CA TRP A 97 9.65 12.04 3.86
C TRP A 97 10.38 11.17 4.88
N ALA A 98 11.34 10.34 4.42
CA ALA A 98 12.14 9.48 5.30
C ALA A 98 12.95 10.29 6.33
N SER A 99 13.51 11.43 5.91
CA SER A 99 14.21 12.35 6.83
C SER A 99 13.27 12.92 7.89
N LEU A 100 12.07 13.35 7.49
CA LEU A 100 11.05 13.87 8.42
C LEU A 100 10.58 12.78 9.40
N LEU A 101 10.37 11.56 8.91
CA LEU A 101 9.96 10.44 9.75
C LEU A 101 11.05 10.06 10.76
N SER A 102 12.32 10.06 10.35
CA SER A 102 13.46 9.82 11.24
C SER A 102 13.57 10.87 12.34
N ALA A 103 13.31 12.14 12.02
CA ALA A 103 13.24 13.20 13.02
C ALA A 103 12.03 13.04 13.95
N HIS A 104 10.85 12.70 13.40
CA HIS A 104 9.62 12.48 14.16
C HIS A 104 9.76 11.33 15.17
N ALA A 105 10.40 10.21 14.78
CA ALA A 105 10.60 9.05 15.63
C ALA A 105 11.39 9.34 16.92
N ARG A 106 12.10 10.46 17.00
CA ARG A 106 12.87 10.89 18.19
C ARG A 106 12.13 11.87 19.09
N ARG A 107 10.90 12.27 18.72
CA ARG A 107 10.11 13.21 19.52
C ARG A 107 9.65 12.54 20.83
N PRO A 108 9.65 13.27 21.97
CA PRO A 108 9.29 12.68 23.27
C PRO A 108 7.96 11.94 23.25
N GLU A 109 6.92 12.52 22.64
CA GLU A 109 5.58 11.91 22.57
C GLU A 109 5.50 10.61 21.76
N VAL A 110 6.50 10.32 20.91
CA VAL A 110 6.61 9.04 20.21
C VAL A 110 7.38 8.04 21.07
N VAL A 111 8.48 8.48 21.67
CA VAL A 111 9.31 7.66 22.57
C VAL A 111 8.51 7.22 23.80
N ASP A 112 7.64 8.08 24.33
CA ASP A 112 6.77 7.81 25.47
C ASP A 112 5.77 6.68 25.19
N GLN A 113 5.48 6.36 23.92
CA GLN A 113 4.63 5.23 23.55
C GLN A 113 5.35 3.87 23.66
N ALA A 114 6.68 3.85 23.81
CA ALA A 114 7.46 2.61 23.82
C ALA A 114 7.01 1.64 24.92
N GLU A 115 6.59 2.15 26.08
CA GLU A 115 6.09 1.29 27.17
C GLU A 115 4.78 0.60 26.79
N THR A 116 3.84 1.35 26.20
CA THR A 116 2.59 0.79 25.68
C THR A 116 2.86 -0.33 24.66
N TRP A 117 3.79 -0.09 23.73
CA TRP A 117 4.16 -1.10 22.72
C TRP A 117 4.84 -2.33 23.34
N ARG A 118 5.64 -2.17 24.41
CA ARG A 118 6.21 -3.31 25.15
C ARG A 118 5.12 -4.15 25.81
N GLN A 119 4.08 -3.52 26.35
CA GLN A 119 2.95 -4.23 26.96
C GLN A 119 2.17 -5.01 25.91
N VAL A 120 1.90 -4.41 24.75
CA VAL A 120 1.26 -5.10 23.62
C VAL A 120 2.11 -6.28 23.14
N ALA A 121 3.42 -6.10 22.97
CA ALA A 121 4.33 -7.15 22.53
C ALA A 121 4.51 -8.29 23.54
N ALA A 122 4.18 -8.07 24.82
CA ALA A 122 4.23 -9.10 25.86
C ALA A 122 2.98 -10.00 25.88
N ILE A 123 1.93 -9.66 25.12
CA ILE A 123 0.72 -10.49 25.00
C ILE A 123 1.10 -11.79 24.26
N PRO A 124 0.81 -12.98 24.83
CA PRO A 124 1.10 -14.26 24.17
C PRO A 124 0.40 -14.39 22.82
N ALA A 125 1.07 -15.03 21.86
CA ALA A 125 0.46 -15.32 20.57
C ALA A 125 -0.75 -16.25 20.71
N ALA A 126 -1.85 -15.91 20.06
CA ALA A 126 -3.09 -16.71 20.07
C ALA A 126 -3.01 -17.97 19.19
N LEU A 127 -2.09 -17.98 18.22
CA LEU A 127 -1.88 -19.07 17.28
C LEU A 127 -0.48 -19.69 17.45
N PRO A 128 -0.28 -20.96 17.09
CA PRO A 128 1.04 -21.58 17.07
C PRO A 128 2.04 -20.80 16.22
N ALA A 129 3.31 -20.81 16.63
CA ALA A 129 4.37 -20.20 15.85
C ALA A 129 4.50 -20.90 14.47
N PRO A 130 4.76 -20.14 13.39
CA PRO A 130 5.00 -20.70 12.08
C PRO A 130 6.26 -21.58 12.07
N GLN A 131 6.23 -22.66 11.28
CA GLN A 131 7.34 -23.57 11.04
C GLN A 131 8.11 -23.11 9.79
N PRO A 132 9.30 -22.49 9.93
CA PRO A 132 9.97 -21.82 8.80
C PRO A 132 10.32 -22.71 7.60
N ALA A 133 10.43 -24.03 7.82
CA ALA A 133 10.72 -25.00 6.78
C ALA A 133 9.53 -25.30 5.86
N VAL A 134 8.29 -25.11 6.34
CA VAL A 134 7.06 -25.48 5.62
C VAL A 134 6.07 -24.33 5.47
N ASP A 135 6.07 -23.36 6.38
CA ASP A 135 5.20 -22.18 6.33
C ASP A 135 5.87 -21.07 5.51
N THR A 136 5.95 -21.32 4.20
CA THR A 136 6.55 -20.40 3.22
C THR A 136 5.46 -19.75 2.39
N TYR A 137 5.77 -18.61 1.75
CA TYR A 137 4.84 -18.00 0.79
C TYR A 137 4.45 -18.95 -0.35
N ALA A 138 5.34 -19.85 -0.76
CA ALA A 138 5.09 -20.78 -1.85
C ALA A 138 4.10 -21.90 -1.47
N THR A 139 3.97 -22.21 -0.19
CA THR A 139 3.11 -23.26 0.36
C THR A 139 1.85 -22.73 1.01
N ALA A 140 1.74 -21.41 1.19
CA ALA A 140 0.56 -20.76 1.73
C ALA A 140 -0.67 -21.00 0.83
N GLY A 141 -1.76 -21.46 1.45
CA GLY A 141 -3.08 -21.52 0.80
C GLY A 141 -3.86 -20.22 0.97
N HIS A 142 -4.88 -20.02 0.14
CA HIS A 142 -5.81 -18.91 0.30
C HIS A 142 -7.26 -19.43 0.33
N VAL A 143 -8.06 -18.88 1.24
CA VAL A 143 -9.51 -19.05 1.25
C VAL A 143 -10.11 -17.66 1.17
N SER A 144 -11.00 -17.45 0.21
CA SER A 144 -11.64 -16.16 -0.03
C SER A 144 -13.15 -16.32 0.04
N VAL A 145 -13.79 -15.46 0.82
CA VAL A 145 -15.24 -15.38 0.95
C VAL A 145 -15.67 -13.98 0.55
N ALA A 146 -16.72 -13.90 -0.27
CA ALA A 146 -17.32 -12.64 -0.66
C ALA A 146 -18.61 -12.43 0.14
N LEU A 147 -18.79 -11.22 0.65
CA LEU A 147 -20.07 -10.79 1.21
C LEU A 147 -21.04 -10.50 0.07
N ASP A 148 -22.33 -10.73 0.31
CA ASP A 148 -23.37 -10.30 -0.63
C ASP A 148 -23.47 -8.76 -0.66
N VAL A 149 -24.20 -8.25 -1.66
CA VAL A 149 -24.32 -6.81 -1.92
C VAL A 149 -24.97 -6.07 -0.74
N ASP A 150 -25.97 -6.67 -0.10
CA ASP A 150 -26.72 -6.01 0.97
C ASP A 150 -25.87 -5.95 2.24
N THR A 151 -25.18 -7.04 2.58
CA THR A 151 -24.20 -7.05 3.68
C THR A 151 -23.06 -6.06 3.43
N THR A 152 -22.53 -6.01 2.21
CA THR A 152 -21.47 -5.06 1.85
C THR A 152 -21.95 -3.61 2.01
N ARG A 153 -23.19 -3.30 1.59
CA ARG A 153 -23.76 -1.96 1.76
C ARG A 153 -23.91 -1.57 3.23
N MET A 154 -24.40 -2.49 4.07
CA MET A 154 -24.54 -2.24 5.51
C MET A 154 -23.19 -1.91 6.14
N VAL A 155 -22.16 -2.69 5.83
CA VAL A 155 -20.79 -2.49 6.37
C VAL A 155 -20.17 -1.18 5.89
N LEU A 156 -20.44 -0.75 4.66
CA LEU A 156 -19.84 0.47 4.09
C LEU A 156 -20.57 1.77 4.48
N ALA A 157 -21.83 1.71 4.90
CA ALA A 157 -22.64 2.92 5.13
C ALA A 157 -23.38 2.93 6.47
N GLU A 158 -24.26 1.95 6.70
CA GLU A 158 -25.23 1.98 7.80
C GLU A 158 -24.56 1.70 9.16
N VAL A 159 -23.68 0.71 9.22
CA VAL A 159 -22.98 0.34 10.46
C VAL A 159 -22.03 1.44 10.92
N PRO A 160 -21.14 2.00 10.08
CA PRO A 160 -20.29 3.13 10.46
C PRO A 160 -21.07 4.31 11.05
N ALA A 161 -22.23 4.63 10.48
CA ALA A 161 -23.09 5.71 10.97
C ALA A 161 -23.71 5.41 12.35
N ALA A 162 -24.04 4.15 12.63
CA ALA A 162 -24.63 3.74 13.90
C ALA A 162 -23.60 3.70 15.05
N VAL A 163 -22.39 3.19 14.79
CA VAL A 163 -21.37 2.95 15.83
C VAL A 163 -20.27 4.02 15.88
N HIS A 164 -20.33 5.04 15.03
CA HIS A 164 -19.33 6.11 14.94
C HIS A 164 -17.89 5.59 14.77
N ALA A 165 -17.75 4.50 14.02
CA ALA A 165 -16.48 3.85 13.72
C ALA A 165 -16.31 3.72 12.20
N GLY A 166 -15.07 3.68 11.72
CA GLY A 166 -14.82 3.40 10.31
C GLY A 166 -15.06 1.93 9.96
N VAL A 167 -15.07 1.66 8.66
CA VAL A 167 -15.20 0.29 8.12
C VAL A 167 -14.08 -0.60 8.62
N HIS A 168 -12.87 -0.06 8.76
CA HIS A 168 -11.71 -0.81 9.21
C HIS A 168 -11.86 -1.32 10.65
N GLU A 169 -12.32 -0.47 11.57
CA GLU A 169 -12.58 -0.86 12.95
C GLU A 169 -13.64 -1.96 13.04
N ILE A 170 -14.70 -1.87 12.24
CA ILE A 170 -15.75 -2.90 12.17
C ILE A 170 -15.17 -4.25 11.74
N LEU A 171 -14.29 -4.26 10.72
CA LEU A 171 -13.65 -5.48 10.24
C LEU A 171 -12.67 -6.07 11.25
N VAL A 172 -11.92 -5.23 11.98
CA VAL A 172 -11.00 -5.69 13.05
C VAL A 172 -11.78 -6.27 14.22
N ILE A 173 -12.93 -5.68 14.59
CA ILE A 173 -13.82 -6.24 15.61
C ILE A 173 -14.34 -7.61 15.17
N ALA A 174 -14.83 -7.73 13.93
CA ALA A 174 -15.31 -8.99 13.39
C ALA A 174 -14.21 -10.06 13.38
N LEU A 175 -12.98 -9.70 13.00
CA LEU A 175 -11.82 -10.59 13.07
C LEU A 175 -11.50 -11.00 14.52
N GLY A 176 -11.57 -10.07 15.47
CA GLY A 176 -11.36 -10.36 16.88
C GLY A 176 -12.36 -11.36 17.44
N LEU A 177 -13.65 -11.20 17.11
CA LEU A 177 -14.71 -12.13 17.50
C LEU A 177 -14.51 -13.51 16.87
N ALA A 178 -14.16 -13.58 15.59
CA ALA A 178 -13.88 -14.84 14.90
C ALA A 178 -12.66 -15.57 15.51
N CYS A 179 -11.62 -14.84 15.88
CA CYS A 179 -10.45 -15.41 16.57
C CYS A 179 -10.81 -15.95 17.97
N ALA A 180 -11.64 -15.23 18.74
CA ALA A 180 -12.10 -15.69 20.04
C ALA A 180 -12.92 -16.98 19.94
N GLU A 181 -13.80 -17.08 18.94
CA GLU A 181 -14.57 -18.29 18.63
C GLU A 181 -13.66 -19.45 18.22
N LEU A 182 -12.67 -19.19 17.35
CA LEU A 182 -11.74 -20.21 16.85
C LEU A 182 -10.83 -20.79 17.94
N VAL A 183 -10.27 -19.93 18.80
CA VAL A 183 -9.33 -20.35 19.85
C VAL A 183 -10.09 -20.83 21.10
N GLY A 184 -11.37 -20.46 21.25
CA GLY A 184 -12.21 -20.84 22.38
C GLY A 184 -11.88 -20.08 23.67
N THR A 185 -11.39 -18.84 23.55
CA THR A 185 -11.02 -18.00 24.69
C THR A 185 -11.25 -16.52 24.39
N ASP A 186 -11.61 -15.77 25.43
CA ASP A 186 -11.74 -14.30 25.38
C ASP A 186 -10.43 -13.59 25.79
N ALA A 187 -9.29 -14.28 25.63
CA ALA A 187 -7.99 -13.72 25.99
C ALA A 187 -7.61 -12.62 24.99
N PRO A 188 -6.89 -11.56 25.41
CA PRO A 188 -6.41 -10.55 24.50
C PRO A 188 -5.60 -11.16 23.36
N ILE A 189 -5.86 -10.71 22.13
CA ILE A 189 -5.09 -11.07 20.94
C ILE A 189 -4.43 -9.83 20.36
N VAL A 190 -3.29 -10.03 19.70
CA VAL A 190 -2.58 -8.97 18.98
C VAL A 190 -2.78 -9.21 17.49
N ILE A 191 -3.25 -8.17 16.79
CA ILE A 191 -3.45 -8.18 15.35
C ILE A 191 -2.53 -7.10 14.78
N ASP A 192 -1.68 -7.49 13.82
CA ASP A 192 -0.92 -6.52 13.05
C ASP A 192 -1.84 -5.86 12.01
N VAL A 193 -1.83 -4.53 11.97
CA VAL A 193 -2.75 -3.74 11.17
C VAL A 193 -1.97 -2.85 10.23
N GLU A 194 -2.16 -3.07 8.94
CA GLU A 194 -1.54 -2.26 7.90
C GLU A 194 -2.38 -1.01 7.58
N GLY A 195 -1.74 0.16 7.63
CA GLY A 195 -2.27 1.43 7.16
C GLY A 195 -1.46 1.97 5.99
N HIS A 196 -1.99 2.98 5.28
CA HIS A 196 -1.26 3.59 4.16
C HIS A 196 -0.01 4.39 4.59
N GLY A 197 0.16 4.70 5.88
CA GLY A 197 1.35 5.33 6.45
C GLY A 197 1.63 6.78 5.99
N ARG A 198 0.68 7.41 5.30
CA ARG A 198 0.81 8.78 4.77
C ARG A 198 0.12 9.77 5.70
N HIS A 199 0.84 10.23 6.72
CA HIS A 199 0.31 11.20 7.68
C HIS A 199 0.67 12.63 7.26
N ASP A 200 -0.31 13.35 6.74
CA ASP A 200 -0.13 14.70 6.18
C ASP A 200 0.45 15.71 7.19
N GLU A 201 0.18 15.50 8.47
CA GLU A 201 0.65 16.34 9.57
C GLU A 201 2.18 16.34 9.74
N LEU A 202 2.85 15.28 9.28
CA LEU A 202 4.31 15.15 9.38
C LEU A 202 5.06 15.94 8.30
N ALA A 203 4.36 16.43 7.28
CA ALA A 203 4.95 17.19 6.19
C ALA A 203 4.09 18.43 5.85
N PRO A 204 4.01 19.48 6.69
CA PRO A 204 3.04 20.59 6.53
C PRO A 204 3.13 21.42 5.23
N THR A 205 4.08 21.15 4.33
CA THR A 205 4.08 21.65 2.95
C THR A 205 3.42 20.70 1.94
N SER A 206 2.79 19.61 2.38
CA SER A 206 2.05 18.68 1.54
C SER A 206 0.62 19.16 1.38
N THR A 207 0.29 19.71 0.21
CA THR A 207 -0.97 19.28 -0.41
C THR A 207 -0.79 17.80 -0.74
N CYS A 208 -1.05 16.95 0.24
CA CYS A 208 -1.40 15.57 -0.09
C CYS A 208 -2.61 15.68 -0.99
N ARG A 209 -2.58 15.01 -2.14
CA ARG A 209 -3.69 15.03 -3.09
C ARG A 209 -4.84 14.25 -2.48
N ALA A 210 -5.57 14.89 -1.57
CA ALA A 210 -6.83 14.40 -1.07
C ALA A 210 -7.79 14.28 -2.26
N PRO A 211 -8.59 13.21 -2.35
CA PRO A 211 -9.71 13.21 -3.27
C PRO A 211 -10.60 14.42 -2.93
N SER A 212 -11.02 15.17 -3.94
CA SER A 212 -12.00 16.24 -3.76
C SER A 212 -13.34 15.63 -3.35
N ALA A 213 -13.52 15.41 -2.05
CA ALA A 213 -14.83 15.25 -1.42
C ALA A 213 -14.94 16.38 -0.40
N GLY A 214 -15.78 17.36 -0.70
CA GLY A 214 -15.97 18.54 0.14
C GLY A 214 -16.51 18.14 1.51
N LEU A 215 -15.73 18.39 2.55
CA LEU A 215 -16.22 18.59 3.91
C LEU A 215 -15.39 19.72 4.55
N PRO A 216 -16.00 20.66 5.29
CA PRO A 216 -15.30 21.83 5.82
C PRO A 216 -14.45 21.48 7.06
N PRO A 217 -13.45 22.32 7.39
CA PRO A 217 -12.49 22.02 8.44
C PRO A 217 -12.97 22.41 9.84
N ARG A 218 -12.60 21.54 10.80
CA ARG A 218 -12.27 21.79 12.23
C ARG A 218 -13.42 22.11 13.21
N THR A 219 -13.42 21.34 14.30
CA THR A 219 -13.54 21.94 15.64
C THR A 219 -12.64 21.19 16.62
N ARG A 220 -11.78 21.96 17.30
CA ARG A 220 -10.94 21.52 18.44
C ARG A 220 -11.86 21.16 19.61
N TRP A 221 -11.49 20.16 20.40
CA TRP A 221 -11.91 20.12 21.81
C TRP A 221 -10.78 19.65 22.73
N ARG A 222 -10.84 20.20 23.94
CA ARG A 222 -9.99 19.97 25.12
C ARG A 222 -10.30 18.63 25.75
#